data_AF-A0A8X8BFU6-F1
#
_entry.id   AF-A0A8X8BFU6-F1
#
_cell.length_a   1.000
_cell.length_b   1.000
_cell.length_c   1.000
_cell.angle_alpha   90.00
_cell.angle_beta   90.00
_cell.angle_gamma   90.00
#
_symmetry.space_group_name_H-M   'P 1'
#
loop_
_entity.id
_entity.type
_entity.pdbx_description
1 polymer ?
#
loop_
_entity_poly.entity_id
_entity_poly.type
_entity_poly.pdbx_seq_one_letter_code
_entity_poly.pdbx_strand_id
1 'polypeptide(L)'
;MHGGLSPDLTNVEQIKTIKRPTDVPDTGLLCDLLWSDPSKDVKGWGMNDRGVSYTFGADKVAEFLIKNDMDLICRAHQVVEDGYEFFADRQLVTIFSAPNYCGEFDNAGAMMSVDESLMCSFQILKPADRRPRFL
;
A
#
# COMPACT_ATOMS: atom_id res chain seq x y z
N MET A 1 1.22 -6.10 -2.12
CA MET A 1 2.62 -5.83 -1.66
C MET A 1 2.60 -4.90 -0.45
N HIS A 2 3.74 -4.54 0.18
CA HIS A 2 3.71 -3.59 1.31
C HIS A 2 3.73 -2.14 0.83
N GLY A 3 4.79 -1.74 0.11
CA GLY A 3 4.94 -0.41 -0.48
C GLY A 3 4.06 -0.27 -1.71
N GLY A 4 4.65 -0.29 -2.89
CA GLY A 4 3.88 -0.17 -4.12
C GLY A 4 4.71 -0.56 -5.34
N LEU A 5 4.44 0.09 -6.46
CA LEU A 5 5.11 -0.22 -7.72
C LEU A 5 6.58 0.23 -7.73
N SER A 6 7.36 -0.35 -8.64
CA SER A 6 8.74 0.07 -8.91
C SER A 6 8.90 0.44 -10.39
N PRO A 7 9.68 1.46 -10.74
CA PRO A 7 10.06 1.71 -12.14
C PRO A 7 10.85 0.53 -12.74
N ASP A 8 11.48 -0.30 -11.90
CA ASP A 8 12.23 -1.49 -12.32
C ASP A 8 11.33 -2.74 -12.45
N LEU A 9 10.07 -2.67 -11.99
CA LEU A 9 9.11 -3.77 -12.09
C LEU A 9 8.41 -3.74 -13.45
N THR A 10 9.04 -4.37 -14.43
CA THR A 10 8.48 -4.51 -15.78
C THR A 10 7.65 -5.77 -15.96
N ASN A 11 7.87 -6.81 -15.15
CA ASN A 11 7.20 -8.10 -15.16
C ASN A 11 7.14 -8.66 -13.73
N VAL A 12 5.96 -9.11 -13.29
CA VAL A 12 5.76 -9.72 -11.96
C VAL A 12 6.67 -10.92 -11.67
N GLU A 13 7.12 -11.65 -12.70
CA GLU A 13 8.07 -12.76 -12.56
C GLU A 13 9.44 -12.31 -12.02
N GLN A 14 9.83 -11.03 -12.19
CA GLN A 14 11.07 -10.48 -11.61
C GLN A 14 11.08 -10.63 -10.08
N ILE A 15 9.92 -10.54 -9.42
CA ILE A 15 9.81 -10.68 -7.97
C ILE A 15 10.25 -12.08 -7.52
N LYS A 16 9.95 -13.12 -8.31
CA LYS A 16 10.34 -14.51 -8.00
C LYS A 16 11.85 -14.74 -8.08
N THR A 17 12.58 -13.86 -8.77
CA THR A 17 14.04 -13.97 -8.95
C THR A 17 14.84 -13.34 -7.80
N ILE A 18 14.18 -12.65 -6.87
CA ILE A 18 14.82 -12.06 -5.68
C ILE A 18 15.36 -13.20 -4.80
N LYS A 19 16.69 -13.25 -4.66
CA LYS A 19 17.38 -14.26 -3.86
C LYS A 19 17.09 -14.04 -2.38
N ARG A 20 16.90 -15.14 -1.64
CA ARG A 20 16.67 -15.14 -0.18
C ARG A 20 17.69 -16.06 0.51
N PRO A 21 18.19 -15.73 1.71
CA PRO A 21 17.91 -14.50 2.47
C PRO A 21 18.59 -13.28 1.83
N THR A 22 18.03 -12.09 2.06
CA THR A 22 18.61 -10.82 1.63
C THR A 22 18.12 -9.70 2.56
N ASP A 23 18.97 -8.71 2.80
CA ASP A 23 18.54 -7.45 3.41
C ASP A 23 17.78 -6.60 2.39
N VAL A 24 17.04 -5.60 2.89
CA VAL A 24 16.39 -4.59 2.03
C VAL A 24 17.47 -3.61 1.56
N PRO A 25 17.73 -3.51 0.25
CA PRO A 25 18.70 -2.55 -0.28
C PRO A 25 18.18 -1.12 -0.14
N ASP A 26 19.08 -0.13 -0.21
CA ASP A 26 18.71 1.29 -0.17
C ASP A 26 17.93 1.75 -1.41
N THR A 27 18.09 1.04 -2.55
CA THR A 27 17.46 1.38 -3.84
C THR A 27 17.12 0.13 -4.66
N GLY A 28 16.35 0.33 -5.72
CA GLY A 28 15.99 -0.68 -6.70
C GLY A 28 14.75 -1.49 -6.31
N LEU A 29 14.43 -2.49 -7.13
CA LEU A 29 13.18 -3.25 -7.08
C LEU A 29 12.71 -3.62 -5.65
N LEU A 30 13.52 -4.32 -4.85
CA LEU A 30 13.08 -4.75 -3.52
C LEU A 30 12.80 -3.56 -2.57
N CYS A 31 13.58 -2.49 -2.64
CA CYS A 31 13.33 -1.27 -1.88
C CYS A 31 11.97 -0.69 -2.27
N ASP A 32 11.72 -0.53 -3.56
CA ASP A 32 10.49 0.09 -4.08
C ASP A 32 9.23 -0.70 -3.75
N LEU A 33 9.27 -2.04 -3.85
CA LEU A 33 8.15 -2.92 -3.48
C LEU A 33 7.73 -2.74 -2.00
N LEU A 34 8.62 -2.20 -1.17
CA LEU A 34 8.43 -1.98 0.26
C LEU A 34 8.20 -0.51 0.63
N TRP A 35 8.71 0.45 -0.15
CA TRP A 35 8.77 1.86 0.25
C TRP A 35 8.07 2.87 -0.67
N SER A 36 7.64 2.46 -1.87
CA SER A 36 6.95 3.40 -2.78
C SER A 36 5.50 3.66 -2.36
N ASP A 37 5.00 4.84 -2.73
CA ASP A 37 3.64 5.30 -2.37
C ASP A 37 2.83 5.81 -3.59
N PRO A 38 1.52 5.53 -3.67
CA PRO A 38 0.65 6.21 -4.62
C PRO A 38 0.52 7.70 -4.27
N SER A 39 0.45 8.57 -5.28
CA SER A 39 0.21 10.01 -5.11
C SER A 39 -0.77 10.56 -6.14
N LYS A 40 -1.70 11.42 -5.69
CA LYS A 40 -2.66 12.14 -6.56
C LYS A 40 -2.00 13.32 -7.29
N ASP A 41 -0.88 13.80 -6.77
CA ASP A 41 -0.21 15.02 -7.24
C ASP A 41 0.86 14.74 -8.31
N VAL A 42 1.08 13.45 -8.64
CA VAL A 42 2.10 13.01 -9.59
C VAL A 42 1.46 12.30 -10.78
N LYS A 43 1.95 12.62 -11.98
CA LYS A 43 1.73 11.83 -13.18
C LYS A 43 3.02 11.08 -13.52
N GLY A 44 2.94 9.76 -13.64
CA GLY A 44 4.13 8.92 -13.79
C GLY A 44 4.82 8.63 -12.46
N TRP A 45 6.12 8.86 -12.40
CA TRP A 45 6.96 8.65 -11.20
C TRP A 45 7.40 10.00 -10.62
N GLY A 46 7.42 10.08 -9.29
CA GLY A 46 7.91 11.24 -8.54
C GLY A 46 8.88 10.81 -7.45
N MET A 47 9.61 11.77 -6.88
CA MET A 47 10.41 11.50 -5.68
C MET A 47 9.48 11.30 -4.49
N ASN A 48 9.87 10.45 -3.54
CA ASN A 48 9.11 10.26 -2.32
C ASN A 48 9.64 11.18 -1.21
N ASP A 49 8.75 11.97 -0.61
CA ASP A 49 9.07 12.89 0.50
C ASP A 49 9.53 12.15 1.76
N ARG A 50 9.33 10.83 1.84
CA ARG A 50 9.94 9.95 2.86
C ARG A 50 11.46 9.84 2.75
N GLY A 51 12.06 10.32 1.66
CA GLY A 51 13.50 10.22 1.41
C GLY A 51 13.97 8.86 0.92
N VAL A 52 13.05 7.97 0.57
CA VAL A 52 13.33 6.61 0.07
C VAL A 52 12.34 6.22 -1.02
N SER A 53 12.84 5.60 -2.09
CA SER A 53 12.03 5.16 -3.24
C SER A 53 11.26 6.32 -3.92
N TYR A 54 10.13 6.00 -4.55
CA TYR A 54 9.38 6.86 -5.46
C TYR A 54 7.92 7.00 -5.02
N THR A 55 7.28 8.05 -5.51
CA THR A 55 5.82 8.13 -5.62
C THR A 55 5.37 7.74 -7.03
N PHE A 56 4.14 7.24 -7.18
CA PHE A 56 3.59 6.88 -8.49
C PHE A 56 2.13 7.32 -8.66
N GLY A 57 1.81 7.77 -9.87
CA GLY A 57 0.48 8.26 -10.23
C GLY A 57 -0.52 7.15 -10.58
N ALA A 58 -1.79 7.54 -10.74
CA ALA A 58 -2.86 6.64 -11.16
C ALA A 58 -2.60 6.03 -12.55
N ASP A 59 -1.90 6.76 -13.43
CA ASP A 59 -1.50 6.26 -14.74
C ASP A 59 -0.56 5.04 -14.65
N LYS A 60 0.31 5.00 -13.63
CA LYS A 60 1.22 3.86 -13.40
C LYS A 60 0.50 2.65 -12.81
N VAL A 61 -0.53 2.88 -11.99
CA VAL A 61 -1.42 1.81 -11.53
C VAL A 61 -2.13 1.17 -12.72
N ALA A 62 -2.78 1.97 -13.57
CA ALA A 62 -3.52 1.47 -14.73
C ALA A 62 -2.60 0.74 -15.72
N GLU A 63 -1.43 1.31 -16.03
CA GLU A 63 -0.44 0.69 -16.91
C GLU A 63 0.01 -0.68 -16.38
N PHE A 64 0.33 -0.77 -15.08
CA PHE A 64 0.78 -2.00 -14.46
C PHE A 64 -0.30 -3.09 -14.50
N LEU A 65 -1.54 -2.75 -14.16
CA LEU A 65 -2.64 -3.69 -14.11
C LEU A 65 -3.01 -4.23 -15.50
N ILE A 66 -3.12 -3.35 -16.50
CA ILE A 66 -3.36 -3.76 -17.89
C ILE A 66 -2.25 -4.68 -18.40
N LYS A 67 -0.99 -4.33 -18.11
CA LYS A 67 0.16 -5.10 -18.60
C LYS A 67 0.24 -6.50 -18.00
N ASN A 68 -0.22 -6.67 -16.76
CA ASN A 68 -0.09 -7.93 -16.02
C ASN A 68 -1.42 -8.70 -15.90
N ASP A 69 -2.48 -8.26 -16.59
CA ASP A 69 -3.82 -8.88 -16.55
C ASP A 69 -4.34 -9.03 -15.11
N MET A 70 -4.37 -7.91 -14.38
CA MET A 70 -4.80 -7.83 -12.98
C MET A 70 -5.83 -6.73 -12.77
N ASP A 71 -6.68 -6.88 -11.75
CA ASP A 71 -7.76 -5.93 -11.47
C ASP A 71 -7.44 -4.93 -10.35
N LEU A 72 -6.63 -5.33 -9.36
CA LEU A 72 -6.45 -4.59 -8.11
C LEU A 72 -5.05 -4.72 -7.53
N ILE A 73 -4.45 -3.58 -7.16
CA ILE A 73 -3.27 -3.54 -6.28
C ILE A 73 -3.74 -3.40 -4.83
N CYS A 74 -3.47 -4.40 -3.99
CA CYS A 74 -3.66 -4.30 -2.54
C CYS A 74 -2.32 -4.01 -1.84
N ARG A 75 -2.27 -2.95 -1.01
CA ARG A 75 -1.04 -2.48 -0.39
C ARG A 75 -1.16 -1.93 1.04
N ALA A 76 0.01 -1.79 1.68
CA ALA A 76 0.37 -1.37 3.04
C ALA A 76 0.58 0.12 3.39
N HIS A 77 1.56 0.31 4.28
CA HIS A 77 2.50 1.44 4.46
C HIS A 77 1.95 2.82 4.86
N GLN A 78 0.88 3.32 4.26
CA GLN A 78 0.30 4.62 4.57
C GLN A 78 -0.82 4.46 5.60
N VAL A 79 -0.75 5.26 6.68
CA VAL A 79 -1.88 5.42 7.61
C VAL A 79 -3.00 6.12 6.87
N VAL A 80 -4.21 5.58 6.93
CA VAL A 80 -5.42 6.13 6.31
C VAL A 80 -6.55 6.14 7.33
N GLU A 81 -7.43 7.14 7.26
CA GLU A 81 -8.40 7.48 8.31
C GLU A 81 -9.31 6.29 8.70
N ASP A 82 -9.95 5.65 7.72
CA ASP A 82 -10.87 4.53 7.94
C ASP A 82 -10.17 3.15 8.00
N GLY A 83 -8.84 3.13 8.00
CA GLY A 83 -8.05 1.90 7.89
C GLY A 83 -8.02 1.29 6.49
N TYR A 84 -8.80 1.80 5.54
CA TYR A 84 -8.62 1.53 4.11
C TYR A 84 -8.88 2.78 3.27
N GLU A 85 -8.24 2.87 2.09
CA GLU A 85 -8.49 3.94 1.12
C GLU A 85 -8.31 3.42 -0.30
N PHE A 86 -9.24 3.76 -1.20
CA PHE A 86 -9.12 3.48 -2.62
C PHE A 86 -8.41 4.61 -3.37
N PHE A 87 -7.65 4.24 -4.39
CA PHE A 87 -6.95 5.12 -5.32
C PHE A 87 -7.13 4.63 -6.77
N ALA A 88 -6.86 5.51 -7.74
CA ALA A 88 -6.89 5.21 -9.18
C ALA A 88 -8.17 4.49 -9.62
N ASP A 89 -9.33 5.12 -9.47
CA ASP A 89 -10.63 4.52 -9.84
C ASP A 89 -10.88 3.15 -9.22
N ARG A 90 -10.46 2.99 -7.95
CA ARG A 90 -10.54 1.75 -7.15
C ARG A 90 -9.66 0.60 -7.63
N GLN A 91 -8.70 0.88 -8.51
CA GLN A 91 -7.71 -0.08 -8.98
C GLN A 91 -6.54 -0.28 -8.01
N LEU A 92 -6.41 0.57 -6.98
CA LEU A 92 -5.50 0.36 -5.86
C LEU A 92 -6.24 0.57 -4.55
N VAL A 93 -5.96 -0.28 -3.56
CA VAL A 93 -6.44 -0.13 -2.18
C VAL A 93 -5.27 -0.16 -1.20
N THR A 94 -5.23 0.84 -0.33
CA THR A 94 -4.38 0.87 0.86
C THR A 94 -5.14 0.26 2.02
N ILE A 95 -4.54 -0.66 2.76
CA ILE A 95 -5.06 -1.26 3.99
C ILE A 95 -4.10 -0.93 5.14
N PHE A 96 -4.62 -0.41 6.24
CA PHE A 96 -3.87 -0.13 7.44
C PHE A 96 -4.62 -0.72 8.64
N SER A 97 -3.99 -1.62 9.39
CA SER A 97 -4.68 -2.44 10.40
C SER A 97 -4.34 -2.07 11.85
N ALA A 98 -3.58 -1.00 12.07
CA ALA A 98 -3.24 -0.51 13.42
C ALA A 98 -4.09 0.71 13.78
N PRO A 99 -5.20 0.56 14.53
CA PRO A 99 -6.01 1.69 14.96
C PRO A 99 -5.27 2.57 15.97
N ASN A 100 -5.55 3.87 15.95
CA ASN A 100 -4.89 4.88 16.79
C ASN A 100 -3.35 4.76 16.69
N TYR A 101 -2.85 4.79 15.45
CA TYR A 101 -1.44 4.56 15.17
C TYR A 101 -0.55 5.49 16.01
N CYS A 102 0.50 4.93 16.62
CA CYS A 102 1.39 5.59 17.57
C CYS A 102 0.72 6.29 18.78
N GLY A 103 -0.60 6.18 18.96
CA GLY A 103 -1.33 6.98 19.96
C GLY A 103 -1.54 8.45 19.58
N GLU A 104 -1.18 8.83 18.35
CA GLU A 104 -1.18 10.21 17.84
C GLU A 104 -2.24 10.42 16.77
N PHE A 105 -2.58 9.36 16.02
CA PHE A 105 -3.63 9.38 15.01
C PHE A 105 -4.95 8.88 15.61
N ASP A 106 -6.08 9.29 15.05
CA ASP A 106 -7.41 8.75 15.41
C ASP A 106 -7.93 7.77 14.34
N ASN A 107 -7.02 7.20 13.54
CA ASN A 107 -7.39 6.31 12.46
C ASN A 107 -7.99 4.99 12.97
N ALA A 108 -8.91 4.43 12.22
CA ALA A 108 -9.32 3.04 12.36
C ALA A 108 -8.27 2.08 11.77
N GLY A 109 -8.36 0.81 12.16
CA GLY A 109 -7.74 -0.29 11.43
C GLY A 109 -8.76 -0.93 10.49
N ALA A 110 -8.33 -1.49 9.36
CA ALA A 110 -9.20 -2.32 8.53
C ALA A 110 -8.57 -3.67 8.17
N MET A 111 -9.44 -4.62 7.82
CA MET A 111 -9.12 -5.88 7.18
C MET A 111 -9.96 -6.03 5.92
N MET A 112 -9.34 -6.41 4.81
CA MET A 112 -10.03 -6.73 3.57
C MET A 112 -10.28 -8.24 3.47
N SER A 113 -11.52 -8.64 3.26
CA SER A 113 -11.91 -10.01 2.95
C SER A 113 -12.20 -10.13 1.45
N VAL A 114 -11.61 -11.13 0.81
CA VAL A 114 -11.80 -11.43 -0.62
C VAL A 114 -12.44 -12.82 -0.70
N ASP A 115 -13.62 -12.91 -1.29
CA ASP A 115 -14.35 -14.18 -1.43
C ASP A 115 -13.99 -14.94 -2.72
N GLU A 116 -14.64 -16.09 -2.95
CA GLU A 116 -14.42 -16.94 -4.13
C GLU A 116 -14.78 -16.26 -5.46
N SER A 117 -15.65 -15.23 -5.41
CA SER A 117 -16.01 -14.41 -6.57
C SER A 117 -15.09 -13.19 -6.74
N LEU A 118 -14.01 -13.11 -5.95
CA LEU A 118 -13.10 -11.98 -5.84
C LEU A 118 -13.76 -10.69 -5.34
N MET A 119 -14.93 -10.79 -4.70
CA MET A 119 -15.59 -9.64 -4.11
C MET A 119 -14.81 -9.18 -2.87
N CYS A 120 -14.43 -7.91 -2.87
CA CYS A 120 -13.71 -7.29 -1.75
C CYS A 120 -14.70 -6.62 -0.78
N SER A 121 -14.64 -7.01 0.50
CA SER A 121 -15.39 -6.38 1.61
C SER A 121 -14.43 -5.98 2.73
N PHE A 122 -14.84 -5.02 3.57
CA PHE A 122 -13.97 -4.43 4.59
C PHE A 122 -14.58 -4.54 5.98
N GLN A 123 -13.77 -4.97 6.93
CA GLN A 123 -14.09 -4.96 8.36
C GLN A 123 -13.25 -3.86 9.02
N ILE A 124 -13.92 -2.92 9.69
CA ILE A 124 -13.28 -1.73 10.29
C ILE A 124 -13.25 -1.89 11.81
N LEU A 125 -12.06 -1.73 12.39
CA LEU A 125 -11.80 -1.68 13.82
C LEU A 125 -11.50 -0.24 14.24
N LYS A 126 -12.48 0.41 14.86
CA LYS A 126 -12.29 1.76 15.43
C LYS A 126 -11.31 1.72 16.60
N PRO A 127 -10.58 2.83 16.86
CA PRO A 127 -9.74 2.93 18.05
C PRO A 127 -10.58 2.74 19.31
N ALA A 128 -10.03 2.02 20.29
CA ALA A 128 -10.71 1.80 21.56
C ALA A 128 -10.79 3.10 22.35
N ASP A 129 -11.93 3.35 23.01
CA ASP A 129 -12.06 4.47 23.94
C ASP A 129 -10.95 4.43 24.98
N ARG A 130 -10.28 5.57 25.20
CA ARG A 130 -9.33 5.74 26.30
C ARG A 130 -10.10 5.61 27.61
N ARG A 131 -10.25 4.41 28.15
CA ARG A 131 -10.74 4.24 29.52
C ARG A 131 -9.76 5.01 30.43
N PRO A 132 -10.23 5.95 31.27
CA PRO A 132 -9.36 6.58 32.23
C PRO A 132 -8.70 5.46 33.04
N ARG A 133 -7.36 5.40 33.03
CA ARG A 133 -6.65 4.56 33.99
C ARG A 133 -7.12 5.04 35.36
N PHE A 134 -7.75 4.14 36.12
CA PHE A 134 -8.12 4.42 37.50
C PHE A 134 -6.89 5.00 38.21
N LEU A 135 -7.02 6.26 38.64
CA LEU A 135 -6.10 6.93 39.55
C LEU A 135 -6.28 6.35 40.96
#